data_AF-A0AAW8NFH5-F1
#
_entry.id   AF-A0AAW8NFH5-F1
#
_cell.length_a   1.000
_cell.length_b   1.000
_cell.length_c   1.000
_cell.angle_alpha   90.00
_cell.angle_beta   90.00
_cell.angle_gamma   90.00
#
_symmetry.space_group_name_H-M   'P 1'
#
loop_
_entity.id
_entity.type
_entity.pdbx_description
1 polymer ?
#
loop_
_entity_poly.entity_id
_entity_poly.type
_entity_poly.pdbx_seq_one_letter_code
_entity_poly.pdbx_strand_id
1 'polypeptide(L)'
;MEIMPEAVATREANGMHTIYRDVWDGLTGPALSYDLLIASPPCQTFSMAGNGAGRAALDEVIGAIELHAYKDPQALREFGEKHDPPPALVLTPLAHVWRDRPRMVALEQVPTVLPVWQAVAGVMRQWGYSVAVGVLNAEQYGVPQTRKRAILVGRLDGSANLPTPTHSRYYSHAPEKLDAGVLPWRPMGEALGLSGFTAEKVMGKGMVKRHGTRPGRDADTPAFAIRASAGGMEPGGFVLRSNYGSGGDPAKRGERTIHQPSATLTSKADRMKWDGTRRLSAEEAAALQTYPSDFIWTGKRFLQIGNAVPPLLAEAILTALVSEPAIELKEAA
;
A
#
# COMPACT_ATOMS: atom_id res chain seq x y z
N MET A 1 12.95 -10.97 4.70
CA MET A 1 12.75 -12.16 3.86
C MET A 1 12.04 -11.69 2.60
N GLU A 2 12.45 -12.16 1.43
CA GLU A 2 11.84 -11.78 0.15
C GLU A 2 12.19 -12.84 -0.91
N ILE A 3 11.16 -13.42 -1.53
CA ILE A 3 11.32 -14.52 -2.49
C ILE A 3 11.47 -14.01 -3.92
N MET A 4 10.93 -12.83 -4.23
CA MET A 4 10.97 -12.27 -5.59
C MET A 4 12.36 -11.69 -5.89
N PRO A 5 13.11 -12.23 -6.87
CA PRO A 5 14.47 -11.79 -7.15
C PRO A 5 14.59 -10.30 -7.45
N GLU A 6 13.62 -9.71 -8.16
CA GLU A 6 13.60 -8.28 -8.47
C GLU A 6 13.39 -7.41 -7.22
N ALA A 7 12.63 -7.88 -6.22
CA ALA A 7 12.51 -7.17 -4.95
C ALA A 7 13.75 -7.34 -4.08
N VAL A 8 14.40 -8.51 -4.10
CA VAL A 8 15.70 -8.71 -3.44
C VAL A 8 16.73 -7.73 -3.98
N ALA A 9 16.87 -7.64 -5.30
CA ALA A 9 17.82 -6.72 -5.94
C ALA A 9 17.50 -5.24 -5.63
N THR A 10 16.22 -4.85 -5.64
CA THR A 10 15.78 -3.52 -5.21
C THR A 10 16.15 -3.25 -3.74
N ARG A 11 15.95 -4.22 -2.85
CA ARG A 11 16.31 -4.09 -1.43
C ARG A 11 17.82 -3.89 -1.26
N GLU A 12 18.63 -4.74 -1.89
CA GLU A 12 20.09 -4.69 -1.83
C GLU A 12 20.63 -3.36 -2.37
N ALA A 13 20.07 -2.86 -3.49
CA ALA A 13 20.45 -1.57 -4.06
C ALA A 13 20.17 -0.39 -3.12
N ASN A 14 19.24 -0.52 -2.17
CA ASN A 14 18.93 0.48 -1.15
C ASN A 14 19.46 0.08 0.24
N GLY A 15 20.50 -0.77 0.31
CA GLY A 15 21.17 -1.13 1.55
C GLY A 15 20.39 -2.04 2.50
N MET A 16 19.31 -2.67 2.03
CA MET A 16 18.51 -3.61 2.82
C MET A 16 18.97 -5.06 2.56
N HIS A 17 19.39 -5.74 3.62
CA HIS A 17 19.84 -7.13 3.53
C HIS A 17 18.68 -8.14 3.45
N THR A 18 18.92 -9.26 2.77
CA THR A 18 18.01 -10.41 2.68
C THR A 18 18.74 -11.65 3.17
N ILE A 19 18.35 -12.16 4.35
CA ILE A 19 18.95 -13.36 4.96
C ILE A 19 18.29 -14.62 4.42
N TYR A 20 16.95 -14.70 4.50
CA TYR A 20 16.16 -15.77 3.91
C TYR A 20 15.40 -15.26 2.69
N ARG A 21 15.33 -16.09 1.66
CA ARG A 21 14.50 -15.81 0.48
C ARG A 21 13.06 -16.24 0.74
N ASP A 22 12.86 -17.49 1.13
CA ASP A 22 11.54 -18.00 1.50
C ASP A 22 11.25 -17.73 2.99
N VAL A 23 10.00 -17.38 3.31
CA VAL A 23 9.54 -17.23 4.69
C VAL A 23 9.58 -18.56 5.44
N TRP A 24 9.36 -19.68 4.73
CA TRP A 24 9.40 -21.01 5.34
C TRP A 24 10.80 -21.36 5.83
N ASP A 25 11.85 -21.00 5.06
CA ASP A 25 13.25 -21.16 5.49
C ASP A 25 13.53 -20.33 6.75
N GLY A 26 12.90 -19.16 6.85
CA GLY A 26 12.97 -18.32 8.04
C GLY A 26 12.32 -18.95 9.27
N LEU A 27 11.32 -19.82 9.11
CA LEU A 27 10.59 -20.52 10.18
C LEU A 27 11.25 -21.85 10.60
N THR A 28 11.90 -22.54 9.68
CA THR A 28 12.55 -23.84 9.94
C THR A 28 14.07 -23.72 10.14
N GLY A 29 14.68 -22.64 9.68
CA GLY A 29 16.09 -22.35 9.83
C GLY A 29 16.47 -21.79 11.21
N PRO A 30 17.75 -21.43 11.41
CA PRO A 30 18.24 -20.86 12.66
C PRO A 30 17.44 -19.63 13.11
N ALA A 31 17.13 -19.55 14.40
CA ALA A 31 16.46 -18.38 14.95
C ALA A 31 17.36 -17.13 14.82
N LEU A 32 16.76 -16.02 14.39
CA LEU A 32 17.41 -14.71 14.38
C LEU A 32 17.03 -13.97 15.66
N SER A 33 17.97 -13.22 16.22
CA SER A 33 17.68 -12.27 17.30
C SER A 33 17.20 -10.96 16.70
N TYR A 34 16.00 -10.52 17.05
CA TYR A 34 15.43 -9.24 16.61
C TYR A 34 14.36 -8.74 17.59
N ASP A 35 14.28 -7.42 17.76
CA ASP A 35 13.29 -6.79 18.64
C ASP A 35 11.95 -6.50 17.95
N LEU A 36 11.96 -6.30 16.63
CA LEU A 36 10.81 -5.83 15.87
C LEU A 36 10.55 -6.75 14.67
N LEU A 37 9.35 -7.33 14.62
CA LEU A 37 8.82 -8.00 13.43
C LEU A 37 7.97 -7.05 12.62
N ILE A 38 8.35 -6.80 11.37
CA ILE A 38 7.49 -6.14 10.37
C ILE A 38 7.19 -7.17 9.29
N ALA A 39 5.90 -7.41 9.01
CA ALA A 39 5.51 -8.36 7.96
C ALA A 39 4.27 -7.94 7.19
N SER A 40 4.33 -8.16 5.88
CA SER A 40 3.24 -7.93 4.92
C SER A 40 3.15 -9.15 3.99
N PRO A 41 2.49 -10.25 4.42
CA PRO A 41 2.42 -11.48 3.63
C PRO A 41 1.72 -11.27 2.28
N PRO A 42 1.82 -12.19 1.30
CA PRO A 42 1.21 -12.02 -0.01
C PRO A 42 -0.32 -11.78 0.06
N CYS A 43 -0.79 -10.67 -0.51
CA CYS A 43 -2.20 -10.28 -0.46
C CYS A 43 -3.04 -10.78 -1.65
N GLN A 44 -2.43 -11.45 -2.63
CA GLN A 44 -3.02 -11.78 -3.93
C GLN A 44 -4.34 -12.55 -3.78
N THR A 45 -4.40 -13.50 -2.85
CA THR A 45 -5.58 -14.33 -2.62
C THR A 45 -6.70 -13.60 -1.88
N PHE A 46 -6.38 -12.55 -1.12
CA PHE A 46 -7.34 -11.75 -0.34
C PHE A 46 -7.80 -10.46 -1.04
N SER A 47 -6.98 -9.93 -1.95
CA SER A 47 -7.20 -8.65 -2.65
C SER A 47 -8.29 -8.71 -3.72
N MET A 48 -9.13 -7.67 -3.83
CA MET A 48 -10.21 -7.58 -4.84
C MET A 48 -9.71 -7.70 -6.29
N ALA A 49 -8.44 -7.37 -6.54
CA ALA A 49 -7.82 -7.48 -7.85
C ALA A 49 -7.17 -8.85 -8.12
N GLY A 50 -7.18 -9.77 -7.16
CA GLY A 50 -6.64 -11.12 -7.28
C GLY A 50 -7.72 -12.21 -7.40
N ASN A 51 -7.32 -13.48 -7.27
CA ASN A 51 -8.17 -14.64 -7.57
C ASN A 51 -9.28 -14.90 -6.53
N GLY A 52 -9.19 -14.30 -5.35
CA GLY A 52 -10.21 -14.42 -4.29
C GLY A 52 -10.17 -15.73 -3.50
N ALA A 53 -9.21 -16.62 -3.73
CA ALA A 53 -9.11 -17.90 -3.00
C ALA A 53 -9.01 -17.70 -1.48
N GLY A 54 -8.27 -16.68 -1.04
CA GLY A 54 -8.08 -16.34 0.37
C GLY A 54 -9.34 -15.74 0.98
N ARG A 55 -10.13 -14.98 0.21
CA ARG A 55 -11.45 -14.52 0.67
C ARG A 55 -12.42 -15.67 0.89
N ALA A 56 -12.37 -16.69 0.03
CA ALA A 56 -13.20 -17.89 0.17
C ALA A 56 -12.75 -18.77 1.34
N ALA A 57 -11.46 -18.74 1.69
CA ALA A 57 -10.85 -19.54 2.74
C ALA A 57 -10.74 -18.82 4.11
N LEU A 58 -11.43 -17.68 4.31
CA LEU A 58 -11.29 -16.89 5.55
C LEU A 58 -11.62 -17.70 6.81
N ASP A 59 -12.73 -18.43 6.81
CA ASP A 59 -13.14 -19.25 7.96
C ASP A 59 -12.15 -20.38 8.23
N GLU A 60 -11.61 -20.99 7.16
CA GLU A 60 -10.59 -22.04 7.26
C GLU A 60 -9.30 -21.49 7.88
N VAL A 61 -8.85 -20.30 7.44
CA VAL A 61 -7.66 -19.63 7.98
C VAL A 61 -7.85 -19.27 9.45
N ILE A 62 -9.04 -18.79 9.85
CA ILE A 62 -9.34 -18.49 11.25
C ILE A 62 -9.37 -19.78 12.07
N GLY A 63 -10.00 -20.84 11.58
CA GLY A 63 -10.01 -22.15 12.22
C GLY A 63 -8.59 -22.73 12.40
N ALA A 64 -7.68 -22.49 11.47
CA ALA A 64 -6.28 -22.89 11.61
C ALA A 64 -5.56 -22.18 12.78
N ILE A 65 -5.96 -20.95 13.13
CA ILE A 65 -5.46 -20.25 14.33
C ILE A 65 -5.96 -20.95 15.61
N GLU A 66 -7.24 -21.32 15.64
CA GLU A 66 -7.87 -22.01 16.78
C GLU A 66 -7.26 -23.38 17.02
N LEU A 67 -6.97 -24.11 15.93
CA LEU A 67 -6.26 -25.40 15.95
C LEU A 67 -4.74 -25.27 16.20
N HIS A 68 -4.25 -24.05 16.41
CA HIS A 68 -2.84 -23.77 16.67
C HIS A 68 -1.88 -24.20 15.56
N ALA A 69 -2.32 -24.21 14.30
CA ALA A 69 -1.50 -24.63 13.16
C ALA A 69 -0.19 -23.82 13.03
N TYR A 70 -0.17 -22.56 13.47
CA TYR A 70 1.03 -21.71 13.50
C TYR A 70 2.17 -22.23 14.38
N LYS A 71 1.93 -23.23 15.26
CA LYS A 71 2.97 -23.85 16.08
C LYS A 71 3.79 -24.89 15.32
N ASP A 72 3.28 -25.36 14.18
CA ASP A 72 3.93 -26.34 13.31
C ASP A 72 4.08 -25.74 11.90
N PRO A 73 5.26 -25.22 11.55
CA PRO A 73 5.51 -24.64 10.23
C PRO A 73 5.24 -25.59 9.06
N GLN A 74 5.41 -26.90 9.25
CA GLN A 74 5.15 -27.88 8.20
C GLN A 74 3.64 -28.02 7.98
N ALA A 75 2.87 -28.24 9.05
CA ALA A 75 1.42 -28.31 8.96
C ALA A 75 0.81 -27.00 8.41
N LEU A 76 1.37 -25.85 8.79
CA LEU A 76 0.94 -24.56 8.25
C LEU A 76 1.25 -24.41 6.75
N ARG A 77 2.39 -24.93 6.29
CA ARG A 77 2.76 -24.88 4.86
C ARG A 77 1.84 -25.74 3.99
N GLU A 78 1.46 -26.91 4.49
CA GLU A 78 0.54 -27.83 3.82
C GLU A 78 -0.89 -27.23 3.72
N PHE A 79 -1.25 -26.35 4.66
CA PHE A 79 -2.53 -25.65 4.66
C PHE A 79 -2.71 -24.77 3.41
N GLY A 80 -3.66 -25.14 2.56
CA GLY A 80 -3.98 -24.36 1.36
C GLY A 80 -2.90 -24.37 0.28
N GLU A 81 -1.96 -25.33 0.29
CA GLU A 81 -0.88 -25.48 -0.71
C GLU A 81 -1.42 -25.62 -2.15
N LYS A 82 -2.66 -26.11 -2.30
CA LYS A 82 -3.38 -26.19 -3.59
C LYS A 82 -3.63 -24.82 -4.27
N HIS A 83 -3.37 -23.71 -3.58
CA HIS A 83 -3.54 -22.35 -4.08
C HIS A 83 -2.19 -21.66 -4.24
N ASP A 84 -2.03 -20.87 -5.30
CA ASP A 84 -0.83 -20.07 -5.55
C ASP A 84 -1.15 -18.55 -5.53
N PRO A 85 -0.65 -17.78 -4.56
CA PRO A 85 0.07 -18.23 -3.35
C PRO A 85 -0.87 -18.87 -2.31
N PRO A 86 -0.38 -19.72 -1.39
CA PRO A 86 -1.21 -20.33 -0.36
C PRO A 86 -1.82 -19.29 0.60
N PRO A 87 -3.13 -19.35 0.92
CA PRO A 87 -3.74 -18.51 1.95
C PRO A 87 -3.05 -18.60 3.32
N ALA A 88 -2.45 -19.76 3.65
CA ALA A 88 -1.66 -19.97 4.87
C ALA A 88 -0.58 -18.92 5.11
N LEU A 89 -0.02 -18.33 4.03
CA LEU A 89 1.05 -17.35 4.17
C LEU A 89 0.65 -16.16 5.04
N VAL A 90 -0.64 -15.85 5.14
CA VAL A 90 -1.15 -14.79 6.03
C VAL A 90 -0.89 -15.07 7.52
N LEU A 91 -0.71 -16.34 7.90
CA LEU A 91 -0.44 -16.76 9.28
C LEU A 91 1.05 -16.94 9.57
N THR A 92 1.93 -16.88 8.57
CA THR A 92 3.39 -16.96 8.79
C THR A 92 3.93 -15.93 9.79
N PRO A 93 3.42 -14.68 9.87
CA PRO A 93 3.86 -13.77 10.91
C PRO A 93 3.49 -14.24 12.31
N LEU A 94 2.33 -14.88 12.50
CA LEU A 94 1.94 -15.42 13.81
C LEU A 94 2.87 -16.57 14.23
N ALA A 95 3.32 -17.41 13.29
CA ALA A 95 4.31 -18.45 13.56
C ALA A 95 5.65 -17.86 14.02
N HIS A 96 6.12 -16.77 13.40
CA HIS A 96 7.29 -16.02 13.86
C HIS A 96 7.09 -15.43 15.26
N VAL A 97 5.94 -14.80 15.53
CA VAL A 97 5.64 -14.25 16.86
C VAL A 97 5.63 -15.34 17.93
N TRP A 98 5.06 -16.51 17.63
CA TRP A 98 5.05 -17.67 18.53
C TRP A 98 6.45 -18.14 18.87
N ARG A 99 7.28 -18.34 17.84
CA ARG A 99 8.64 -18.91 17.95
C ARG A 99 9.64 -17.94 18.57
N ASP A 100 9.66 -16.71 18.09
CA ASP A 100 10.76 -15.76 18.34
C ASP A 100 10.42 -14.74 19.45
N ARG A 101 9.14 -14.57 19.78
CA ARG A 101 8.65 -13.63 20.81
C ARG A 101 9.27 -12.21 20.71
N PRO A 102 9.20 -11.56 19.53
CA PRO A 102 9.76 -10.22 19.36
C PRO A 102 9.08 -9.21 20.28
N ARG A 103 9.85 -8.24 20.78
CA ARG A 103 9.34 -7.19 21.66
C ARG A 103 8.21 -6.38 21.03
N MET A 104 8.29 -6.13 19.72
CA MET A 104 7.34 -5.34 18.94
C MET A 104 6.95 -6.05 17.64
N VAL A 105 5.70 -5.86 17.20
CA VAL A 105 5.14 -6.47 15.99
C VAL A 105 4.33 -5.44 15.21
N ALA A 106 4.53 -5.37 13.90
CA ALA A 106 3.70 -4.62 12.96
C ALA A 106 3.34 -5.48 11.75
N LEU A 107 2.06 -5.79 11.58
CA LEU A 107 1.55 -6.59 10.47
C LEU A 107 0.64 -5.75 9.57
N GLU A 108 0.82 -5.89 8.27
CA GLU A 108 0.01 -5.21 7.27
C GLU A 108 -0.65 -6.19 6.29
N GLN A 109 -1.91 -5.92 5.96
CA GLN A 109 -2.62 -6.58 4.87
C GLN A 109 -3.73 -5.73 4.25
N VAL A 110 -4.35 -6.26 3.20
CA VAL A 110 -5.59 -5.71 2.63
C VAL A 110 -6.75 -5.77 3.64
N PRO A 111 -7.76 -4.87 3.54
CA PRO A 111 -8.84 -4.78 4.53
C PRO A 111 -9.63 -6.07 4.80
N THR A 112 -9.71 -6.97 3.81
CA THR A 112 -10.42 -8.25 3.93
C THR A 112 -9.78 -9.21 4.94
N VAL A 113 -8.52 -8.99 5.33
CA VAL A 113 -7.80 -9.77 6.34
C VAL A 113 -8.11 -9.30 7.77
N LEU A 114 -8.84 -8.20 7.95
CA LEU A 114 -9.15 -7.67 9.30
C LEU A 114 -9.67 -8.73 10.30
N PRO A 115 -10.58 -9.66 9.93
CA PRO A 115 -11.02 -10.74 10.84
C PRO A 115 -9.88 -11.67 11.26
N VAL A 116 -8.94 -11.98 10.36
CA VAL A 116 -7.75 -12.77 10.67
C VAL A 116 -6.86 -12.03 11.68
N TRP A 117 -6.65 -10.72 11.50
CA TRP A 117 -5.92 -9.90 12.46
C TRP A 117 -6.60 -9.84 13.83
N GLN A 118 -7.93 -9.82 13.89
CA GLN A 118 -8.65 -9.88 15.15
C GLN A 118 -8.42 -11.23 15.87
N ALA A 119 -8.43 -12.34 15.15
CA ALA A 119 -8.12 -13.67 15.70
C ALA A 119 -6.66 -13.77 16.17
N VAL A 120 -5.70 -13.31 15.35
CA VAL A 120 -4.27 -13.21 15.69
C VAL A 120 -4.08 -12.38 16.97
N ALA A 121 -4.77 -11.24 17.09
CA ALA A 121 -4.69 -10.40 18.29
C ALA A 121 -5.23 -11.09 19.54
N GLY A 122 -6.29 -11.90 19.42
CA GLY A 122 -6.81 -12.70 20.53
C GLY A 122 -5.75 -13.66 21.09
N VAL A 123 -5.04 -14.36 20.20
CA VAL A 123 -3.95 -15.27 20.57
C VAL A 123 -2.76 -14.51 21.16
N MET A 124 -2.31 -13.43 20.53
CA MET A 124 -1.17 -12.65 21.01
C MET A 124 -1.41 -12.03 22.40
N ARG A 125 -2.65 -11.63 22.72
CA ARG A 125 -3.00 -11.11 24.05
C ARG A 125 -2.87 -12.17 25.14
N GLN A 126 -3.21 -13.43 24.85
CA GLN A 126 -2.98 -14.55 25.79
C GLN A 126 -1.49 -14.78 26.07
N TRP A 127 -0.62 -14.30 25.18
CA TRP A 127 0.83 -14.39 25.30
C TRP A 127 1.48 -13.17 25.96
N GLY A 128 0.68 -12.22 26.45
CA GLY A 128 1.14 -11.03 27.15
C GLY A 128 1.38 -9.80 26.26
N TYR A 129 1.06 -9.86 24.96
CA TYR A 129 1.14 -8.66 24.12
C TYR A 129 -0.03 -7.71 24.40
N SER A 130 0.27 -6.42 24.53
CA SER A 130 -0.70 -5.37 24.17
C SER A 130 -0.85 -5.36 22.66
N VAL A 131 -2.08 -5.32 22.14
CA VAL A 131 -2.35 -5.41 20.69
C VAL A 131 -3.47 -4.47 20.28
N ALA A 132 -3.24 -3.67 19.24
CA ALA A 132 -4.25 -2.87 18.55
C ALA A 132 -4.41 -3.32 17.09
N VAL A 133 -5.65 -3.34 16.62
CA VAL A 133 -6.03 -3.82 15.27
C VAL A 133 -7.03 -2.87 14.66
N GLY A 134 -6.88 -2.54 13.37
CA GLY A 134 -7.82 -1.65 12.70
C GLY A 134 -7.52 -1.45 11.22
N VAL A 135 -8.35 -0.67 10.55
CA VAL A 135 -8.15 -0.28 9.15
C VAL A 135 -7.72 1.17 9.08
N LEU A 136 -6.56 1.42 8.48
CA LEU A 136 -6.03 2.76 8.25
C LEU A 136 -6.25 3.18 6.80
N ASN A 137 -6.51 4.47 6.57
CA ASN A 137 -6.56 5.07 5.24
C ASN A 137 -5.31 5.93 5.04
N ALA A 138 -4.48 5.60 4.05
CA ALA A 138 -3.16 6.22 3.85
C ALA A 138 -3.23 7.75 3.67
N GLU A 139 -4.29 8.27 3.06
CA GLU A 139 -4.44 9.71 2.86
C GLU A 139 -4.56 10.49 4.17
N GLN A 140 -4.97 9.83 5.25
CA GLN A 140 -5.05 10.42 6.59
C GLN A 140 -3.67 10.58 7.25
N TYR A 141 -2.60 10.12 6.59
CA TYR A 141 -1.22 10.19 7.05
C TYR A 141 -0.31 10.90 6.03
N GLY A 142 -0.90 11.77 5.20
CA GLY A 142 -0.16 12.60 4.23
C GLY A 142 0.17 11.92 2.91
N VAL A 143 -0.23 10.66 2.71
CA VAL A 143 -0.04 9.98 1.42
C VAL A 143 -1.01 10.57 0.38
N PRO A 144 -0.55 11.02 -0.80
CA PRO A 144 -1.39 11.61 -1.85
C PRO A 144 -2.13 10.52 -2.66
N GLN A 145 -2.64 9.52 -1.97
CA GLN A 145 -3.31 8.35 -2.52
C GLN A 145 -4.34 7.83 -1.51
N THR A 146 -5.57 7.58 -1.95
CA THR A 146 -6.51 6.82 -1.13
C THR A 146 -6.12 5.34 -1.14
N ARG A 147 -5.72 4.78 0.00
CA ARG A 147 -5.32 3.37 0.15
C ARG A 147 -5.71 2.86 1.53
N LYS A 148 -6.55 1.83 1.59
CA LYS A 148 -6.95 1.22 2.86
C LYS A 148 -6.11 0.00 3.18
N ARG A 149 -5.72 -0.18 4.45
CA ARG A 149 -4.96 -1.33 4.96
C ARG A 149 -5.42 -1.78 6.33
N ALA A 150 -5.53 -3.09 6.52
CA ALA A 150 -5.72 -3.71 7.82
C ALA A 150 -4.36 -3.84 8.49
N ILE A 151 -4.23 -3.26 9.68
CA ILE A 151 -3.00 -3.18 10.46
C ILE A 151 -3.22 -3.88 11.80
N LEU A 152 -2.23 -4.66 12.22
CA LEU A 152 -2.08 -5.13 13.59
C LEU A 152 -0.75 -4.62 14.13
N VAL A 153 -0.77 -4.00 15.30
CA VAL A 153 0.44 -3.63 16.05
C VAL A 153 0.41 -4.29 17.42
N GLY A 154 1.56 -4.77 17.89
CA GLY A 154 1.69 -5.44 19.18
C GLY A 154 2.98 -5.10 19.91
N ARG A 155 2.93 -5.06 21.25
CA ARG A 155 4.09 -4.83 22.13
C ARG A 155 4.04 -5.74 23.36
N LEU A 156 5.21 -6.26 23.78
CA LEU A 156 5.36 -6.99 25.06
C LEU A 156 5.68 -6.07 26.24
N ASP A 157 6.27 -4.91 25.99
CA ASP A 157 6.87 -4.03 27.00
C ASP A 157 6.08 -2.72 27.22
N GLY A 158 4.85 -2.63 26.71
CA GLY A 158 4.05 -1.41 26.79
C GLY A 158 2.72 -1.51 26.05
N SER A 159 2.08 -0.36 25.84
CA SER A 159 0.80 -0.27 25.11
C SER A 159 1.01 -0.17 23.61
N ALA A 160 0.32 -1.01 22.84
CA ALA A 160 0.26 -0.90 21.39
C ALA A 160 -0.95 -0.07 20.99
N ASN A 161 -0.74 1.01 20.23
CA ASN A 161 -1.79 1.89 19.73
C ASN A 161 -1.64 2.08 18.21
N LEU A 162 -2.76 2.19 17.51
CA LEU A 162 -2.73 2.64 16.12
C LEU A 162 -2.45 4.15 16.07
N PRO A 163 -1.78 4.65 15.02
CA PRO A 163 -1.53 6.07 14.89
C PRO A 163 -2.84 6.87 14.77
N THR A 164 -2.83 8.08 15.30
CA THR A 164 -3.94 9.03 15.11
C THR A 164 -3.80 9.70 13.75
N PRO A 165 -4.89 9.88 12.98
CA PRO A 165 -4.88 10.64 11.73
C PRO A 165 -4.25 12.03 11.87
N THR A 166 -3.38 12.40 10.93
CA THR A 166 -2.80 13.75 10.84
C THR A 166 -3.44 14.60 9.74
N HIS A 167 -4.08 13.92 8.77
CA HIS A 167 -4.78 14.53 7.65
C HIS A 167 -6.23 14.04 7.57
N SER A 168 -7.09 14.85 6.96
CA SER A 168 -8.49 14.55 6.71
C SER A 168 -8.65 13.34 5.81
N ARG A 169 -9.71 12.57 6.03
CA ARG A 169 -10.14 11.57 5.06
C ARG A 169 -10.53 12.24 3.74
N TYR A 170 -10.31 11.53 2.64
CA TYR A 170 -10.83 11.93 1.33
C TYR A 170 -12.27 11.44 1.13
N TYR A 171 -13.18 12.36 0.84
CA TYR A 171 -14.59 12.07 0.56
C TYR A 171 -14.87 12.19 -0.94
N SER A 172 -14.88 11.07 -1.66
CA SER A 172 -15.01 11.08 -3.13
C SER A 172 -16.29 11.72 -3.68
N HIS A 173 -17.36 11.79 -2.88
CA HIS A 173 -18.64 12.40 -3.25
C HIS A 173 -18.81 13.83 -2.73
N ALA A 174 -17.88 14.31 -1.91
CA ALA A 174 -17.85 15.67 -1.37
C ALA A 174 -16.38 16.07 -1.09
N PRO A 175 -15.52 16.22 -2.12
CA PRO A 175 -14.09 16.46 -1.94
C PRO A 175 -13.74 17.69 -1.10
N GLU A 176 -14.65 18.67 -1.04
CA GLU A 176 -14.58 19.88 -0.22
C GLU A 176 -14.78 19.62 1.29
N LYS A 177 -15.35 18.48 1.67
CA LYS A 177 -15.53 18.11 3.07
C LYS A 177 -14.18 17.75 3.71
N LEU A 178 -13.86 18.39 4.82
CA LEU A 178 -12.67 18.13 5.63
C LEU A 178 -13.02 17.75 7.07
N ASP A 179 -12.26 16.83 7.64
CA ASP A 179 -12.33 16.45 9.05
C ASP A 179 -11.75 17.57 9.93
N ALA A 180 -12.43 17.90 11.03
CA ALA A 180 -11.98 18.92 11.96
C ALA A 180 -10.75 18.46 12.77
N GLY A 181 -9.83 19.39 13.06
CA GLY A 181 -8.67 19.15 13.91
C GLY A 181 -7.47 18.47 13.24
N VAL A 182 -7.51 18.27 11.92
CA VAL A 182 -6.43 17.67 11.13
C VAL A 182 -6.17 18.49 9.86
N LEU A 183 -5.01 18.28 9.22
CA LEU A 183 -4.66 18.95 7.97
C LEU A 183 -5.56 18.47 6.81
N PRO A 184 -5.76 19.25 5.74
CA PRO A 184 -6.35 18.72 4.51
C PRO A 184 -5.53 17.54 3.96
N TRP A 185 -6.16 16.57 3.29
CA TRP A 185 -5.45 15.52 2.56
C TRP A 185 -4.54 16.12 1.47
N ARG A 186 -3.48 15.41 1.07
CA ARG A 186 -2.53 15.89 0.06
C ARG A 186 -2.99 15.61 -1.38
N PRO A 187 -2.98 16.61 -2.27
CA PRO A 187 -3.30 16.42 -3.69
C PRO A 187 -2.16 15.68 -4.41
N MET A 188 -2.49 14.87 -5.42
CA MET A 188 -1.49 14.14 -6.18
C MET A 188 -0.54 15.06 -6.97
N GLY A 189 -1.03 16.22 -7.38
CA GLY A 189 -0.23 17.23 -8.09
C GLY A 189 0.94 17.76 -7.27
N GLU A 190 0.80 17.90 -5.95
CA GLU A 190 1.90 18.33 -5.08
C GLU A 190 3.05 17.33 -5.12
N ALA A 191 2.75 16.03 -4.96
CA ALA A 191 3.75 14.96 -4.99
C ALA A 191 4.40 14.75 -6.36
N LEU A 192 3.75 15.21 -7.43
CA LEU A 192 4.24 15.10 -8.80
C LEU A 192 4.92 16.40 -9.30
N GLY A 193 5.04 17.43 -8.47
CA GLY A 193 5.59 18.73 -8.88
C GLY A 193 4.70 19.52 -9.86
N LEU A 194 3.40 19.24 -9.85
CA LEU A 194 2.38 19.83 -10.73
C LEU A 194 1.50 20.88 -10.01
N SER A 195 1.88 21.35 -8.83
CA SER A 195 1.07 22.28 -8.02
C SER A 195 0.77 23.62 -8.71
N GLY A 196 1.64 24.07 -9.64
CA GLY A 196 1.44 25.29 -10.43
C GLY A 196 0.55 25.13 -11.66
N PHE A 197 0.04 23.93 -11.94
CA PHE A 197 -0.79 23.66 -13.12
C PHE A 197 -2.28 23.66 -12.76
N THR A 198 -3.10 24.17 -13.67
CA THR A 198 -4.56 24.14 -13.57
C THR A 198 -5.12 22.90 -14.28
N ALA A 199 -5.95 22.12 -13.59
CA ALA A 199 -6.66 20.97 -14.16
C ALA A 199 -7.95 21.38 -14.92
N GLU A 200 -7.89 22.38 -15.80
CA GLU A 200 -9.05 22.84 -16.56
C GLU A 200 -9.15 22.10 -17.89
N LYS A 201 -10.25 21.35 -18.08
CA LYS A 201 -10.59 20.79 -19.39
C LYS A 201 -11.22 21.89 -20.25
N VAL A 202 -10.38 22.65 -20.94
CA VAL A 202 -10.85 23.68 -21.88
C VAL A 202 -11.26 22.99 -23.18
N MET A 203 -12.57 22.73 -23.33
CA MET A 203 -13.11 22.19 -24.58
C MET A 203 -12.88 23.18 -25.73
N GLY A 204 -11.98 22.84 -26.65
CA GLY A 204 -11.81 23.60 -27.88
C GLY A 204 -13.06 23.52 -28.75
N LYS A 205 -13.53 24.64 -29.30
CA LYS A 205 -14.57 24.65 -30.33
C LYS A 205 -14.03 23.96 -31.61
N GLY A 206 -14.25 22.64 -31.71
CA GLY A 206 -14.25 21.88 -32.96
C GLY A 206 -12.90 21.67 -33.65
N MET A 207 -12.20 20.58 -33.32
CA MET A 207 -11.04 20.12 -34.12
C MET A 207 -10.96 18.61 -34.39
N VAL A 208 -11.94 17.81 -33.94
CA VAL A 208 -11.89 16.34 -34.07
C VAL A 208 -12.12 15.84 -35.50
N LYS A 209 -12.56 16.68 -36.45
CA LYS A 209 -12.94 16.23 -37.81
C LYS A 209 -11.83 16.20 -38.87
N ARG A 210 -10.57 16.58 -38.60
CA ARG A 210 -9.60 16.82 -39.69
C ARG A 210 -8.28 16.05 -39.70
N HIS A 211 -7.88 15.35 -38.63
CA HIS A 211 -6.64 14.57 -38.68
C HIS A 211 -6.82 13.24 -37.96
N GLY A 212 -6.61 12.13 -38.69
CA GLY A 212 -6.58 10.79 -38.13
C GLY A 212 -5.46 10.60 -37.09
N THR A 213 -5.38 9.39 -36.54
CA THR A 213 -4.38 9.00 -35.53
C THR A 213 -2.95 9.17 -36.07
N ARG A 214 -2.13 9.95 -35.34
CA ARG A 214 -0.69 10.07 -35.61
C ARG A 214 0.08 9.02 -34.81
N PRO A 215 1.16 8.44 -35.37
CA PRO A 215 2.04 7.56 -34.62
C PRO A 215 2.70 8.30 -33.44
N GLY A 216 2.96 7.57 -32.35
CA GLY A 216 3.64 8.09 -31.17
C GLY A 216 5.07 8.53 -31.48
N ARG A 217 5.53 9.60 -30.83
CA ARG A 217 6.89 10.12 -30.94
C ARG A 217 7.73 9.67 -29.76
N ASP A 218 9.04 9.52 -29.98
CA ASP A 218 10.00 9.25 -28.92
C ASP A 218 10.18 10.49 -28.03
N ALA A 219 10.38 10.27 -26.73
CA ALA A 219 10.51 11.33 -25.73
C ALA A 219 11.79 12.17 -25.92
N ASP A 220 12.81 11.57 -26.56
CA ASP A 220 14.10 12.22 -26.82
C ASP A 220 14.11 13.11 -28.07
N THR A 221 12.98 13.20 -28.79
CA THR A 221 12.87 14.10 -29.94
C THR A 221 12.37 15.49 -29.53
N PRO A 222 12.98 16.58 -30.05
CA PRO A 222 12.52 17.92 -29.74
C PRO A 222 11.01 18.09 -29.97
N ALA A 223 10.34 18.69 -28.99
CA ALA A 223 8.92 19.02 -29.10
C ALA A 223 8.70 19.90 -30.34
N PHE A 224 7.52 19.77 -30.97
CA PHE A 224 7.13 20.73 -31.99
C PHE A 224 7.11 22.13 -31.39
N ALA A 225 7.42 23.14 -32.20
CA ALA A 225 7.24 24.53 -31.83
C ALA A 225 5.82 24.73 -31.30
N ILE A 226 5.70 25.19 -30.05
CA ILE A 226 4.44 25.58 -29.45
C ILE A 226 3.97 26.83 -30.21
N ARG A 227 3.03 26.65 -31.14
CA ARG A 227 2.44 27.76 -31.89
C ARG A 227 1.45 28.51 -30.99
N ALA A 228 1.24 29.81 -31.22
CA ALA A 228 0.22 30.58 -30.52
C ALA A 228 -1.21 29.98 -30.67
N SER A 229 -1.45 29.20 -31.73
CA SER A 229 -2.68 28.43 -31.97
C SER A 229 -2.67 27.01 -31.38
N ALA A 230 -1.63 26.64 -30.62
CA ALA A 230 -1.58 25.38 -29.87
C ALA A 230 -2.62 25.33 -28.73
N GLY A 231 -3.36 26.40 -28.47
CA GLY A 231 -4.57 26.38 -27.64
C GLY A 231 -5.70 25.47 -28.17
N GLY A 232 -5.55 24.87 -29.36
CA GLY A 232 -6.41 23.79 -29.85
C GLY A 232 -5.89 22.37 -29.55
N MET A 233 -4.67 22.24 -29.04
CA MET A 233 -4.23 21.01 -28.38
C MET A 233 -4.83 21.09 -26.99
N GLU A 234 -5.89 20.30 -26.76
CA GLU A 234 -6.54 20.16 -25.46
C GLU A 234 -5.42 20.07 -24.40
N PRO A 235 -5.22 21.10 -23.56
CA PRO A 235 -4.36 20.95 -22.40
C PRO A 235 -4.94 19.75 -21.68
N GLY A 236 -4.14 18.70 -21.53
CA GLY A 236 -4.56 17.54 -20.77
C GLY A 236 -5.15 18.06 -19.47
N GLY A 237 -6.36 17.64 -19.10
CA GLY A 237 -7.01 18.12 -17.89
C GLY A 237 -6.28 17.67 -16.62
N PHE A 238 -5.07 17.12 -16.76
CA PHE A 238 -4.27 16.46 -15.74
C PHE A 238 -5.16 15.50 -14.96
N VAL A 239 -5.91 14.69 -15.72
CA VAL A 239 -6.87 13.72 -15.21
C VAL A 239 -6.25 12.33 -15.25
N LEU A 240 -6.02 11.74 -14.08
CA LEU A 240 -5.57 10.37 -13.96
C LEU A 240 -6.76 9.43 -13.89
N ARG A 241 -6.89 8.56 -14.90
CA ARG A 241 -7.87 7.46 -14.90
C ARG A 241 -7.29 6.24 -14.20
N SER A 242 -8.05 5.71 -13.23
CA SER A 242 -7.71 4.48 -12.52
C SER A 242 -7.63 3.26 -13.44
N ASN A 243 -6.78 2.29 -13.10
CA ASN A 243 -6.68 1.01 -13.80
C ASN A 243 -7.80 0.03 -13.41
N TYR A 244 -8.47 0.26 -12.27
CA TYR A 244 -9.54 -0.57 -11.73
C TYR A 244 -10.79 0.28 -11.46
N GLY A 245 -11.95 -0.24 -11.83
CA GLY A 245 -13.24 0.39 -11.55
C GLY A 245 -13.98 -0.31 -10.42
N SER A 246 -14.98 0.36 -9.87
CA SER A 246 -15.76 -0.17 -8.76
C SER A 246 -16.34 -1.56 -9.09
N GLY A 247 -16.09 -2.54 -8.22
CA GLY A 247 -16.53 -3.92 -8.42
C GLY A 247 -15.80 -4.69 -9.53
N GLY A 248 -14.68 -4.17 -10.05
CA GLY A 248 -13.94 -4.79 -11.15
C GLY A 248 -14.44 -4.43 -12.54
N ASP A 249 -15.48 -3.60 -12.63
CA ASP A 249 -16.06 -3.13 -13.88
C ASP A 249 -15.17 -2.04 -14.51
N PRO A 250 -14.55 -2.28 -15.69
CA PRO A 250 -13.72 -1.29 -16.37
C PRO A 250 -14.47 -0.01 -16.75
N ALA A 251 -15.79 -0.05 -16.93
CA ALA A 251 -16.61 1.12 -17.24
C ALA A 251 -16.76 2.05 -16.03
N LYS A 252 -16.55 1.55 -14.80
CA LYS A 252 -16.65 2.29 -13.54
C LYS A 252 -15.29 2.76 -13.02
N ARG A 253 -14.30 2.91 -13.90
CA ARG A 253 -12.99 3.47 -13.54
C ARG A 253 -13.12 4.95 -13.18
N GLY A 254 -12.80 5.26 -11.93
CA GLY A 254 -12.74 6.64 -11.47
C GLY A 254 -11.66 7.44 -12.17
N GLU A 255 -11.94 8.72 -12.35
CA GLU A 255 -11.02 9.75 -12.81
C GLU A 255 -10.78 10.73 -11.66
N ARG A 256 -9.55 11.22 -11.52
CA ARG A 256 -9.18 12.23 -10.53
C ARG A 256 -8.25 13.26 -11.14
N THR A 257 -8.42 14.51 -10.78
CA THR A 257 -7.52 15.59 -11.20
C THR A 257 -6.29 15.66 -10.31
N ILE A 258 -5.25 16.39 -10.72
CA ILE A 258 -4.08 16.68 -9.89
C ILE A 258 -4.41 17.36 -8.54
N HIS A 259 -5.60 17.95 -8.39
CA HIS A 259 -6.03 18.57 -7.14
C HIS A 259 -6.65 17.56 -6.15
N GLN A 260 -6.72 16.28 -6.49
CA GLN A 260 -7.26 15.22 -5.63
C GLN A 260 -6.15 14.19 -5.31
N PRO A 261 -6.27 13.39 -4.23
CA PRO A 261 -5.36 12.26 -4.02
C PRO A 261 -5.55 11.24 -5.14
N SER A 262 -4.52 10.49 -5.52
CA SER A 262 -4.64 9.43 -6.51
C SER A 262 -5.49 8.25 -6.01
N ALA A 263 -6.11 7.51 -6.94
CA ALA A 263 -6.75 6.24 -6.60
C ALA A 263 -5.69 5.20 -6.22
N THR A 264 -6.08 4.13 -5.53
CA THR A 264 -5.16 3.08 -5.08
C THR A 264 -4.27 2.56 -6.22
N LEU A 265 -2.96 2.69 -6.07
CA LEU A 265 -1.99 2.05 -6.95
C LEU A 265 -1.93 0.54 -6.65
N THR A 266 -2.09 -0.26 -7.70
CA THR A 266 -1.99 -1.73 -7.64
C THR A 266 -0.80 -2.20 -8.48
N SER A 267 -0.50 -3.49 -8.47
CA SER A 267 0.58 -4.07 -9.29
C SER A 267 0.45 -3.85 -10.80
N LYS A 268 -0.72 -3.43 -11.28
CA LYS A 268 -1.01 -3.11 -12.68
C LYS A 268 -1.24 -1.60 -12.90
N ALA A 269 -0.64 -0.76 -12.05
CA ALA A 269 -0.78 0.70 -12.12
C ALA A 269 -0.19 1.28 -13.41
N ASP A 270 0.65 0.54 -14.13
CA ASP A 270 1.11 0.85 -15.50
C ASP A 270 -0.03 1.05 -16.51
N ARG A 271 -1.25 0.59 -16.17
CA ARG A 271 -2.46 0.76 -16.98
C ARG A 271 -3.23 2.04 -16.66
N MET A 272 -2.87 2.77 -15.59
CA MET A 272 -3.43 4.09 -15.34
C MET A 272 -2.97 5.06 -16.42
N LYS A 273 -3.86 5.98 -16.82
CA LYS A 273 -3.58 6.90 -17.92
C LYS A 273 -3.95 8.33 -17.54
N TRP A 274 -3.02 9.24 -17.82
CA TRP A 274 -3.27 10.67 -17.89
C TRP A 274 -4.03 11.00 -19.16
N ASP A 275 -5.17 11.67 -19.00
CA ASP A 275 -6.00 12.20 -20.09
C ASP A 275 -6.34 11.16 -21.17
N GLY A 276 -6.43 9.88 -20.76
CA GLY A 276 -6.70 8.75 -21.64
C GLY A 276 -5.56 8.31 -22.56
N THR A 277 -4.41 8.99 -22.55
CA THR A 277 -3.33 8.80 -23.53
C THR A 277 -2.05 8.28 -22.89
N ARG A 278 -1.36 9.10 -22.09
CA ARG A 278 -0.06 8.79 -21.50
C ARG A 278 -0.22 7.88 -20.28
N ARG A 279 0.55 6.80 -20.21
CA ARG A 279 0.58 5.94 -19.02
C ARG A 279 1.28 6.63 -17.85
N LEU A 280 0.83 6.35 -16.62
CA LEU A 280 1.55 6.69 -15.40
C LEU A 280 2.95 6.05 -15.46
N SER A 281 4.01 6.79 -15.12
CA SER A 281 5.37 6.24 -15.02
C SER A 281 5.60 5.52 -13.68
N ALA A 282 6.67 4.74 -13.58
CA ALA A 282 7.02 4.08 -12.32
C ALA A 282 7.45 5.10 -11.26
N GLU A 283 8.13 6.16 -11.68
CA GLU A 283 8.60 7.26 -10.83
C GLU A 283 7.40 8.06 -10.29
N GLU A 284 6.41 8.36 -11.13
CA GLU A 284 5.15 8.96 -10.70
C GLU A 284 4.43 8.04 -9.70
N ALA A 285 4.35 6.74 -9.99
CA ALA A 285 3.72 5.78 -9.08
C ALA A 285 4.45 5.67 -7.72
N ALA A 286 5.78 5.70 -7.72
CA ALA A 286 6.60 5.69 -6.51
C ALA A 286 6.39 6.97 -5.68
N ALA A 287 6.38 8.13 -6.32
CA ALA A 287 6.12 9.43 -5.67
C ALA A 287 4.72 9.48 -5.04
N LEU A 288 3.70 8.95 -5.73
CA LEU A 288 2.33 8.84 -5.18
C LEU A 288 2.22 7.88 -3.99
N GLN A 289 3.09 6.86 -3.94
CA GLN A 289 3.29 6.01 -2.78
C GLN A 289 4.24 6.63 -1.74
N THR A 290 4.70 7.87 -1.90
CA THR A 290 5.60 8.60 -0.99
C THR A 290 7.01 8.00 -0.85
N TYR A 291 7.49 7.28 -1.87
CA TYR A 291 8.90 6.90 -1.92
C TYR A 291 9.76 8.12 -2.25
N PRO A 292 10.96 8.23 -1.65
CA PRO A 292 11.89 9.30 -1.98
C PRO A 292 12.40 9.12 -3.42
N SER A 293 12.73 10.24 -4.07
CA SER A 293 13.06 10.26 -5.51
C SER A 293 14.36 9.52 -5.85
N ASP A 294 15.24 9.32 -4.87
CA ASP A 294 16.49 8.59 -4.96
C ASP A 294 16.36 7.10 -4.64
N PHE A 295 15.15 6.60 -4.31
CA PHE A 295 14.93 5.18 -4.09
C PHE A 295 15.13 4.38 -5.38
N ILE A 296 16.04 3.41 -5.35
CA ILE A 296 16.45 2.66 -6.54
C ILE A 296 15.49 1.51 -6.80
N TRP A 297 14.79 1.50 -7.94
CA TRP A 297 13.91 0.42 -8.35
C TRP A 297 14.50 -0.44 -9.47
N THR A 298 14.52 -1.76 -9.28
CA THR A 298 15.01 -2.72 -10.29
C THR A 298 13.88 -3.59 -10.85
N GLY A 299 14.05 -4.14 -12.06
CA GLY A 299 13.15 -5.14 -12.64
C GLY A 299 11.67 -4.72 -12.71
N LYS A 300 10.78 -5.53 -12.10
CA LYS A 300 9.31 -5.35 -12.14
C LYS A 300 8.83 -4.20 -11.23
N ARG A 301 9.15 -2.95 -11.59
CA ARG A 301 8.91 -1.75 -10.74
C ARG A 301 7.45 -1.57 -10.30
N PHE A 302 6.48 -1.58 -11.23
CA PHE A 302 5.07 -1.39 -10.89
C PHE A 302 4.50 -2.48 -9.97
N LEU A 303 4.96 -3.71 -10.12
CA LEU A 303 4.57 -4.81 -9.23
C LEU A 303 5.04 -4.51 -7.80
N GLN A 304 6.29 -4.10 -7.64
CA GLN A 304 6.87 -3.77 -6.33
C GLN A 304 6.20 -2.53 -5.72
N ILE A 305 6.09 -1.43 -6.46
CA ILE A 305 5.45 -0.19 -6.00
C ILE A 305 3.98 -0.41 -5.62
N GLY A 306 3.24 -1.16 -6.43
CA GLY A 306 1.83 -1.45 -6.18
C GLY A 306 1.60 -2.33 -4.95
N ASN A 307 2.54 -3.23 -4.65
CA ASN A 307 2.48 -4.11 -3.48
C ASN A 307 2.94 -3.42 -2.20
N ALA A 308 3.85 -2.43 -2.29
CA ALA A 308 4.43 -1.76 -1.14
C ALA A 308 3.41 -1.04 -0.23
N VAL A 309 3.77 -0.91 1.04
CA VAL A 309 3.15 0.04 1.98
C VAL A 309 3.79 1.41 1.75
N PRO A 310 3.01 2.49 1.58
CA PRO A 310 3.58 3.82 1.39
C PRO A 310 4.44 4.25 2.61
N PRO A 311 5.67 4.79 2.42
CA PRO A 311 6.55 5.14 3.54
C PRO A 311 5.92 6.06 4.59
N LEU A 312 5.14 7.09 4.24
CA LEU A 312 4.52 7.95 5.26
C LEU A 312 3.49 7.19 6.13
N LEU A 313 2.78 6.21 5.57
CA LEU A 313 1.88 5.36 6.37
C LEU A 313 2.70 4.43 7.28
N ALA A 314 3.77 3.83 6.76
CA ALA A 314 4.66 2.98 7.55
C ALA A 314 5.32 3.76 8.69
N GLU A 315 5.80 4.98 8.42
CA GLU A 315 6.36 5.90 9.41
C GLU A 315 5.33 6.21 10.50
N ALA A 316 4.09 6.57 10.15
CA ALA A 316 3.05 6.83 11.15
C ALA A 316 2.80 5.61 12.06
N ILE A 317 2.70 4.41 11.47
CA ILE A 317 2.50 3.16 12.23
C ILE A 317 3.68 2.89 13.15
N LEU A 318 4.91 2.97 12.62
CA LEU A 318 6.12 2.65 13.36
C LEU A 318 6.40 3.68 14.45
N THR A 319 6.21 4.97 14.18
CA THR A 319 6.34 6.03 15.19
C THR A 319 5.39 5.79 16.35
N ALA A 320 4.11 5.49 16.09
CA ALA A 320 3.15 5.15 17.14
C ALA A 320 3.51 3.85 17.88
N LEU A 321 4.09 2.87 17.18
CA LEU A 321 4.52 1.61 17.77
C LEU A 321 5.77 1.76 18.63
N VAL A 322 6.77 2.56 18.24
CA VAL A 322 8.06 2.65 18.96
C VAL A 322 8.05 3.71 20.06
N SER A 323 7.18 4.72 19.97
CA SER A 323 7.07 5.76 21.00
C SER A 323 6.85 5.13 22.38
N GLU A 324 7.66 5.53 23.37
CA GLU A 324 7.46 5.10 24.75
C GLU A 324 6.18 5.72 25.30
N PRO A 325 5.47 5.05 26.22
CA PRO A 325 4.36 5.68 26.92
C PRO A 325 4.87 6.94 27.60
N ALA A 326 4.15 8.05 27.41
CA ALA A 326 4.42 9.28 28.14
C ALA A 326 4.46 8.92 29.64
N ILE A 327 5.57 9.24 30.30
CA ILE A 327 5.66 9.14 31.76
C ILE A 327 4.58 10.08 32.29
N GLU A 328 3.50 9.54 32.85
CA GLU A 328 2.59 10.32 33.67
C GLU A 328 3.41 10.84 34.86
N LEU A 329 3.87 12.09 34.77
CA LEU A 329 4.31 12.84 35.93
C LEU A 329 3.09 12.92 36.84
N LYS A 330 3.00 12.01 37.81
CA LYS A 330 2.09 12.20 38.94
C LYS A 330 2.48 13.52 39.58
N GLU A 331 1.60 14.52 39.45
CA GLU A 331 1.71 15.73 40.26
C GLU A 331 1.80 15.29 41.71
N ALA A 332 2.94 15.60 42.34
CA ALA A 332 3.14 15.34 43.76
C ALA A 332 2.11 16.20 44.52
N ALA A 333 1.23 15.51 45.25
CA ALA A 333 0.23 16.11 46.14
C ALA A 333 0.87 16.86 47.30
#